data_AF-A0A5M6DGJ3-F1
#
_entry.id   AF-A0A5M6DGJ3-F1
#
_cell.length_a   1.000
_cell.length_b   1.000
_cell.length_c   1.000
_cell.angle_alpha   90.00
_cell.angle_beta   90.00
_cell.angle_gamma   90.00
#
_symmetry.space_group_name_H-M   'P 1'
#
loop_
_entity.id
_entity.type
_entity.pdbx_description
1 polymer ?
#
loop_
_entity_poly.entity_id
_entity_poly.type
_entity_poly.pdbx_seq_one_letter_code
_entity_poly.pdbx_strand_id
1 'polypeptide(L)' 'MKHYLYGCLSLLLITCKAAQPLCIDPAKINSEALCTMQYDPVCGCNNQTYSNACLAENAGVISFTKGACPE' A
#
# COMPACT_ATOMS: atom_id res chain seq x y z
N MET A 1 1.03 -13.84 19.22
CA MET A 1 0.01 -12.96 19.86
C MET A 1 -0.08 -11.72 18.98
N LYS A 2 -1.06 -11.55 18.07
CA LYS A 2 -2.51 -11.52 18.31
C LYS A 2 -3.29 -12.07 17.10
N HIS A 3 -4.06 -13.11 17.39
CA HIS A 3 -5.34 -13.55 16.83
C HIS A 3 -5.68 -13.28 15.35
N TYR A 4 -5.45 -14.26 14.47
CA TYR A 4 -6.32 -14.53 13.31
C TYR A 4 -6.41 -16.05 13.06
N LEU A 5 -6.74 -16.79 14.11
CA LEU A 5 -6.96 -18.23 14.06
C LEU A 5 -8.31 -18.53 14.71
N TYR A 6 -9.20 -19.18 13.95
CA TYR A 6 -10.54 -19.67 14.29
C TYR A 6 -11.69 -18.64 14.31
N GLY A 7 -12.71 -18.89 13.48
CA GLY A 7 -14.01 -18.23 13.66
C GLY A 7 -15.01 -18.22 12.51
N CYS A 8 -14.83 -18.97 11.41
CA CYS A 8 -15.87 -19.05 10.36
C CYS A 8 -16.87 -20.19 10.64
N LEU A 9 -17.50 -20.17 11.83
CA LEU A 9 -18.58 -21.10 12.18
C LEU A 9 -19.65 -20.39 13.02
N SER A 10 -20.34 -19.41 12.43
CA SER A 10 -21.66 -19.01 12.91
C SER A 10 -22.50 -18.53 11.72
N LEU A 11 -23.63 -19.20 11.51
CA LEU A 11 -24.66 -18.83 10.56
C LEU A 11 -25.17 -17.43 10.92
N LEU A 12 -24.81 -16.39 10.16
CA LEU A 12 -25.61 -15.20 9.83
C LEU A 12 -24.69 -14.19 9.12
N LEU A 13 -24.95 -13.98 7.82
CA LEU A 13 -24.38 -12.94 6.95
C LEU A 13 -22.88 -13.10 6.63
N ILE A 14 -22.61 -14.02 5.69
CA ILE A 14 -21.37 -14.04 4.90
C ILE A 14 -21.37 -12.77 4.02
N THR A 15 -21.01 -11.63 4.61
CA THR A 15 -20.48 -10.54 3.79
C THR A 15 -19.03 -10.91 3.54
N CYS A 16 -18.75 -11.47 2.36
CA CYS A 16 -17.40 -11.40 1.83
C CYS A 16 -17.12 -9.91 1.64
N LYS A 17 -16.54 -9.25 2.66
CA LYS A 17 -16.06 -7.88 2.51
C LYS A 17 -14.93 -8.00 1.51
N ALA A 18 -15.20 -7.66 0.25
CA ALA A 18 -14.15 -7.45 -0.73
C ALA A 18 -13.11 -6.57 -0.05
N ALA A 19 -11.92 -7.14 0.20
CA ALA A 19 -10.81 -6.38 0.72
C ALA A 19 -10.72 -5.16 -0.19
N GLN A 20 -10.85 -3.97 0.38
CA GLN A 20 -10.59 -2.76 -0.38
C GLN A 20 -9.27 -2.98 -1.11
N PRO A 21 -9.10 -2.52 -2.37
CA PRO A 21 -7.81 -2.61 -3.01
C PRO A 21 -6.82 -1.92 -2.09
N LEU A 22 -6.05 -2.73 -1.36
CA LEU A 22 -5.16 -2.27 -0.31
C LEU A 22 -4.04 -1.59 -1.06
N CYS A 23 -4.11 -0.26 -1.12
CA CYS A 23 -3.08 0.49 -1.82
C CYS A 23 -1.68 0.25 -1.22
N ILE A 24 -1.64 -0.07 0.07
CA ILE A 24 -0.42 -0.38 0.80
C ILE A 24 -0.36 -1.89 1.06
N ASP A 25 0.72 -2.51 0.61
CA ASP A 25 1.16 -3.86 0.98
C ASP A 25 2.22 -3.76 2.10
N PRO A 26 1.85 -4.07 3.37
CA PRO A 26 2.79 -3.99 4.48
C PRO A 26 4.02 -4.90 4.34
N ALA A 27 3.93 -5.97 3.55
CA ALA A 27 5.04 -6.88 3.31
C ALA A 27 6.15 -6.27 2.43
N LYS A 28 5.85 -5.16 1.73
CA LYS A 28 6.78 -4.43 0.86
C LYS A 28 7.40 -3.20 1.53
N ILE A 29 7.00 -2.87 2.77
CA ILE A 29 7.57 -1.73 3.49
C ILE A 29 9.02 -2.06 3.86
N ASN A 30 9.94 -1.17 3.45
CA ASN A 30 11.35 -1.28 3.77
C ASN A 30 11.93 0.11 4.08
N SER A 31 12.09 0.43 5.37
CA SER A 31 12.65 1.70 5.83
C SER A 31 14.14 1.85 5.57
N GLU A 32 14.85 0.73 5.36
CA GLU A 32 16.30 0.68 5.14
C GLU A 32 16.66 0.67 3.65
N ALA A 33 15.68 0.82 2.76
CA ALA A 33 15.89 0.82 1.33
C ALA A 33 16.75 2.01 0.89
N LEU A 34 17.79 1.72 0.10
CA LEU A 34 18.62 2.75 -0.50
C LEU A 34 18.00 3.22 -1.82
N CYS A 35 17.34 4.37 -1.78
CA CYS A 35 16.85 5.05 -2.97
C CYS A 35 17.78 6.21 -3.35
N THR A 36 17.90 6.48 -4.65
CA THR A 36 18.58 7.68 -5.12
C THR A 36 17.83 8.94 -4.68
N MET A 37 18.53 10.06 -4.57
CA MET A 37 17.93 11.38 -4.32
C MET A 37 17.34 12.04 -5.57
N GLN A 38 17.25 11.33 -6.69
CA GLN A 38 16.62 11.83 -7.91
C GLN A 38 15.16 12.17 -7.64
N TYR A 39 14.77 13.38 -8.05
CA TYR A 39 13.38 13.79 -8.04
C TYR A 39 12.74 13.43 -9.39
N ASP A 40 11.88 12.42 -9.37
CA ASP A 40 11.06 11.96 -10.51
C ASP A 40 9.71 11.48 -9.94
N PRO A 41 8.81 12.42 -9.58
CA PRO A 41 7.72 12.14 -8.65
C PRO A 41 6.70 11.16 -9.22
N VAL A 42 6.06 10.42 -8.31
CA VAL A 42 4.94 9.52 -8.62
C VAL A 42 3.78 9.73 -7.65
N CYS A 43 2.55 9.55 -8.15
CA CYS A 43 1.34 9.62 -7.35
C CYS A 43 0.85 8.22 -7.03
N GLY A 44 0.91 7.82 -5.76
CA GLY A 44 0.43 6.54 -5.28
C GLY A 44 -1.09 6.41 -5.30
N CYS A 45 -1.61 5.17 -5.32
CA CYS A 45 -3.03 4.88 -5.17
C CYS A 45 -3.64 5.37 -3.83
N ASN A 46 -2.80 5.82 -2.89
CA ASN A 46 -3.16 6.40 -1.60
C ASN A 46 -3.22 7.93 -1.68
N ASN A 47 -3.14 8.50 -2.88
CA ASN A 47 -3.13 9.93 -3.14
C ASN A 47 -1.97 10.65 -2.44
N GLN A 48 -0.84 9.96 -2.24
CA GLN A 48 0.39 10.53 -1.72
C GLN A 48 1.43 10.64 -2.83
N THR A 49 2.06 11.81 -2.94
CA THR A 49 3.22 12.02 -3.82
C THR A 49 4.47 11.46 -3.15
N TYR A 50 5.22 10.65 -3.90
CA TYR A 50 6.56 10.18 -3.53
C TYR A 50 7.59 10.83 -4.44
N SER A 51 8.76 11.19 -3.89
CA SER A 51 9.80 11.89 -4.68
C SER A 51 10.35 11.05 -5.84
N ASN A 52 10.23 9.72 -5.76
CA ASN A 52 10.49 8.81 -6.87
C ASN A 52 9.80 7.45 -6.66
N ALA A 53 9.81 6.62 -7.72
CA ALA A 53 9.24 5.28 -7.71
C ALA A 53 9.82 4.37 -6.62
N CYS A 54 11.14 4.43 -6.38
CA CYS A 54 11.79 3.63 -5.34
C CYS A 54 11.20 3.91 -3.94
N LEU A 55 10.98 5.19 -3.61
CA LEU A 55 10.36 5.56 -2.34
C LEU A 55 8.89 5.13 -2.24
N ALA A 56 8.14 5.15 -3.34
CA ALA A 56 6.77 4.65 -3.37
C ALA A 56 6.70 3.14 -3.13
N GLU A 57 7.53 2.37 -3.82
CA GLU A 57 7.59 0.91 -3.70
C GLU A 57 7.97 0.48 -2.27
N ASN A 58 8.99 1.10 -1.67
CA ASN A 58 9.44 0.79 -0.32
C ASN A 58 8.55 1.37 0.78
N ALA A 59 7.62 2.26 0.44
CA ALA A 59 6.49 2.63 1.30
C ALA A 59 5.33 1.62 1.23
N GLY A 60 5.48 0.56 0.43
CA GLY A 60 4.48 -0.48 0.24
C GLY A 60 3.38 -0.13 -0.77
N VAL A 61 3.52 0.97 -1.53
CA VAL A 61 2.50 1.35 -2.52
C VAL A 61 2.48 0.35 -3.68
N ILE A 62 1.32 -0.26 -3.93
CA ILE A 62 1.19 -1.31 -4.94
C ILE A 62 0.98 -0.80 -6.37
N SER A 63 0.58 0.46 -6.52
CA SER A 63 0.40 1.11 -7.82
C SER A 63 0.55 2.62 -7.71
N PHE A 64 1.22 3.22 -8.69
CA PHE A 64 1.39 4.66 -8.80
C PHE A 64 1.40 5.09 -10.26
N THR A 65 1.15 6.38 -10.50
CA THR A 65 1.25 7.02 -11.82
C THR A 65 2.42 8.01 -11.85
N LYS A 66 2.95 8.31 -13.04
CA LYS A 66 4.00 9.32 -13.19
C LYS A 66 3.46 10.72 -12.87
N GLY A 67 4.27 11.52 -12.20
CA GLY A 67 3.93 12.87 -11.75
C GLY A 67 3.44 12.91 -10.31
N ALA A 68 3.41 14.10 -9.72
CA ALA A 68 2.82 14.33 -8.40
C ALA A 68 1.29 14.15 -8.43
N CYS A 69 0.69 13.89 -7.27
CA CYS A 69 -0.76 13.87 -7.15
C CYS A 69 -1.38 15.27 -7.39
N PRO A 70 -2.62 15.34 -7.89
CA PRO A 70 -3.37 16.60 -7.93
C PRO A 70 -3.55 17.19 -6.53
N GLU A 71 -3.53 18.53 -6.43
CA GLU A 71 -3.90 19.28 -5.22
C GLU A 71 -5.42 19.41 -5.07
#